data_AF-A0A3E4QKD4-F1
#
_entry.id   AF-A0A3E4QKD4-F1
#
_cell.length_a   1.000
_cell.length_b   1.000
_cell.length_c   1.000
_cell.angle_alpha   90.00
_cell.angle_beta   90.00
_cell.angle_gamma   90.00
#
_symmetry.space_group_name_H-M   'P 1'
#
loop_
_entity.id
_entity.type
_entity.pdbx_description
1 polymer ?
#
loop_
_entity_poly.entity_id
_entity_poly.type
_entity_poly.pdbx_seq_one_letter_code
_entity_poly.pdbx_strand_id
1 'polypeptide(L)' 'MKRLAFNHIKYDTFDYSPGIIEIEGNMVVRIYPLIEEIEKTEWIGGTAYLKKQNNRFQAFKQAILIKE' A
#
# COMPACT_ATOMS: atom_id res chain seq x y z
N MET A 1 -6.23 6.55 -9.99
CA MET A 1 -5.12 6.34 -9.04
C MET A 1 -5.55 6.73 -7.62
N LYS A 2 -5.45 5.82 -6.65
CA LYS A 2 -5.82 6.01 -5.24
C LYS A 2 -4.58 5.93 -4.33
N ARG A 3 -4.54 6.77 -3.29
CA ARG A 3 -3.53 6.74 -2.23
C ARG A 3 -4.14 6.16 -0.97
N LEU A 4 -3.52 5.11 -0.46
CA LEU A 4 -4.02 4.36 0.68
C LEU A 4 -2.98 4.35 1.80
N ALA A 5 -3.35 4.83 2.97
CA ALA A 5 -2.50 4.81 4.16
C ALA A 5 -2.77 3.59 5.06
N PHE A 6 -1.69 3.00 5.56
CA PHE A 6 -1.71 1.86 6.47
C PHE A 6 -0.85 2.15 7.70
N ASN A 7 -1.20 1.51 8.83
CA ASN A 7 -0.35 1.56 10.02
C ASN A 7 1.00 0.89 9.77
N HIS A 8 0.99 -0.19 8.97
CA HIS A 8 2.18 -0.94 8.59
C HIS A 8 2.08 -1.40 7.13
N ILE A 9 3.17 -1.29 6.37
CA ILE A 9 3.34 -1.95 5.08
C ILE A 9 4.53 -2.89 5.21
N LYS A 10 4.29 -4.19 5.00
CA LYS A 10 5.33 -5.21 5.13
C LYS A 10 5.63 -5.86 3.80
N TYR A 11 6.91 -5.87 3.44
CA TYR A 11 7.46 -6.66 2.35
C TYR A 11 8.88 -7.10 2.69
N ASP A 12 9.32 -8.22 2.11
CA ASP A 12 10.56 -8.93 2.45
C ASP A 12 11.78 -8.03 2.71
N THR A 13 11.94 -6.97 1.91
CA THR A 13 13.07 -6.05 1.97
C THR A 13 12.78 -4.69 2.62
N PHE A 14 11.54 -4.39 3.01
CA PHE A 14 11.20 -3.11 3.66
C PHE A 14 9.97 -3.20 4.57
N ASP A 15 10.01 -2.41 5.64
CA ASP A 15 8.88 -2.17 6.54
C ASP A 15 8.65 -0.67 6.65
N TYR A 16 7.43 -0.21 6.35
CA TYR A 16 7.02 1.18 6.55
C TYR A 16 5.93 1.26 7.60
N SER A 17 6.13 2.15 8.57
CA SER A 17 5.28 2.28 9.75
C SER A 17 5.20 3.75 10.23
N PRO A 18 4.18 4.54 9.84
CA PRO A 18 3.14 4.28 8.84
C PRO A 18 3.62 4.44 7.39
N GLY A 19 2.82 3.96 6.42
CA GLY A 19 3.19 4.00 5.01
C GLY A 19 2.00 4.20 4.07
N ILE A 20 2.31 4.67 2.86
CA ILE A 20 1.37 4.87 1.75
C ILE A 20 1.62 3.84 0.66
N ILE A 21 0.53 3.32 0.09
CA ILE A 21 0.51 2.59 -1.17
C ILE A 21 -0.31 3.38 -2.18
N GLU A 22 0.27 3.67 -3.34
CA GLU A 22 -0.47 4.19 -4.48
C GLU A 22 -0.86 3.05 -5.42
N ILE A 23 -2.14 2.97 -5.79
CA ILE A 23 -2.70 1.89 -6.62
C ILE A 23 -3.35 2.46 -7.88
N GLU A 24 -3.16 1.75 -8.98
CA GLU A 24 -3.88 1.95 -10.24
C GLU A 24 -4.48 0.60 -10.69
N GLY A 25 -5.81 0.53 -10.77
CA GLY A 25 -6.52 -0.74 -10.97
C GLY A 25 -6.24 -1.71 -9.82
N ASN A 26 -5.52 -2.79 -10.07
CA ASN A 26 -5.11 -3.76 -9.03
C ASN A 26 -3.59 -3.80 -8.79
N MET A 27 -2.84 -2.85 -9.35
CA MET A 27 -1.38 -2.81 -9.29
C MET A 27 -0.90 -1.65 -8.42
N VAL A 28 0.07 -1.93 -7.58
CA VAL A 28 0.79 -0.92 -6.81
C VAL A 28 1.79 -0.23 -7.73
N VAL A 29 1.70 1.09 -7.81
CA VAL A 29 2.58 1.93 -8.62
C VAL A 29 3.66 2.60 -7.79
N ARG A 30 3.39 2.91 -6.51
CA ARG A 30 4.38 3.46 -5.57
C ARG A 30 4.11 3.05 -4.14
N ILE A 31 5.19 3.01 -3.36
CA ILE A 31 5.18 2.71 -1.93
C ILE A 31 6.20 3.63 -1.27
N TYR A 32 5.81 4.32 -0.20
CA TYR A 32 6.69 5.21 0.53
C TYR A 32 6.21 5.39 1.98
N PRO A 33 7.11 5.75 2.92
CA PRO A 33 6.73 6.05 4.29
C PRO A 33 5.83 7.28 4.35
N LEU A 34 4.85 7.27 5.25
CA LEU A 34 4.02 8.43 5.52
C LEU A 34 4.71 9.29 6.58
N ILE A 35 5.29 10.40 6.15
CA ILE A 35 6.02 11.35 7.03
C ILE A 35 5.18 12.56 7.44
N GLU A 36 4.19 12.93 6.62
CA GLU A 36 3.29 14.06 6.80
C GLU A 36 1.92 13.75 6.22
N GLU A 37 0.88 14.49 6.62
CA GLU A 37 -0.46 14.28 6.09
C GLU A 37 -0.54 14.71 4.62
N ILE A 38 -0.99 13.80 3.75
CA ILE A 38 -1.10 14.05 2.30
C ILE A 38 -2.58 14.12 1.93
N GLU A 39 -2.98 15.22 1.29
CA GLU A 39 -4.34 15.39 0.81
C GLU A 39 -4.79 14.24 -0.11
N LYS A 40 -6.08 13.89 -0.03
CA LYS A 40 -6.72 12.82 -0.80
C LYS A 40 -6.10 11.42 -0.56
N THR A 41 -5.59 11.21 0.65
CA THR A 41 -5.19 9.90 1.15
C THR A 41 -6.36 9.24 1.89
N GLU A 42 -6.73 8.04 1.47
CA GLU A 42 -7.71 7.22 2.18
C GLU A 42 -7.02 6.40 3.27
N TRP A 43 -7.48 6.54 4.52
CA TRP A 43 -6.92 5.79 5.64
C TRP A 43 -7.57 4.41 5.74
N ILE A 44 -6.85 3.38 5.32
CA ILE A 44 -7.33 1.99 5.40
C ILE A 44 -7.05 1.38 6.79
N GLY A 45 -5.96 1.79 7.42
CA GLY A 45 -5.48 1.23 8.69
C GLY A 45 -5.07 -0.24 8.62
N GLY A 46 -4.53 -0.76 9.71
CA GLY A 46 -4.00 -2.13 9.80
C GLY A 46 -2.70 -2.33 9.02
N THR A 47 -2.46 -3.58 8.61
CA THR A 47 -1.23 -3.97 7.90
C THR A 47 -1.54 -4.35 6.46
N ALA A 48 -0.84 -3.70 5.52
CA ALA A 48 -0.81 -4.10 4.12
C ALA A 48 0.31 -5.12 3.87
N TYR A 49 -0.02 -6.15 3.10
CA TYR A 49 0.90 -7.17 2.61
C TYR A 49 1.06 -7.02 1.10
N LEU A 50 2.29 -7.16 0.61
CA LEU A 50 2.59 -7.02 -0.81
C LEU A 50 2.94 -8.37 -1.43
N LYS A 51 2.40 -8.63 -2.62
CA LYS A 51 2.74 -9.80 -3.43
C LYS A 51 3.26 -9.34 -4.79
N LYS A 52 4.39 -9.89 -5.22
CA LYS A 52 4.96 -9.60 -6.54
C LYS A 52 4.24 -10.43 -7.62
N GLN A 53 3.79 -9.79 -8.70
CA GLN A 53 3.19 -10.42 -9.87
C GLN A 53 3.72 -9.72 -11.14
N ASN A 54 4.30 -10.47 -12.08
CA ASN A 54 4.80 -9.95 -13.36
C ASN A 54 5.63 -8.65 -13.23
N ASN A 55 6.56 -8.66 -12.28
CA ASN A 55 7.45 -7.53 -11.96
C ASN A 55 6.78 -6.27 -11.35
N ARG A 56 5.50 -6.35 -10.99
CA ARG A 56 4.77 -5.33 -10.23
C ARG A 56 4.30 -5.88 -8.89
N PHE A 57 3.79 -5.02 -8.02
CA PHE A 57 3.22 -5.41 -6.73
C PHE A 57 1.70 -5.34 -6.74
N GLN A 58 1.06 -6.21 -5.96
CA GLN A 58 -0.35 -6.13 -5.58
C GLN A 58 -0.43 -6.00 -4.07
N ALA A 59 -1.34 -5.16 -3.58
CA ALA A 59 -1.55 -4.94 -2.15
C ALA A 59 -2.72 -5.78 -1.63
N PHE A 60 -2.56 -6.34 -0.43
CA PHE A 60 -3.56 -7.15 0.24
C PHE A 60 -3.77 -6.68 1.68
N LYS A 61 -5.02 -6.70 2.13
CA LYS A 61 -5.40 -6.56 3.55
C LYS A 61 -6.13 -7.84 3.97
N GLN A 62 -5.59 -8.55 4.97
CA GLN A 62 -6.20 -9.80 5.49
C GLN A 62 -6.64 -10.77 4.36
N ALA A 63 -5.74 -11.02 3.40
CA ALA A 63 -5.97 -11.84 2.19
C ALA A 63 -6.92 -11.27 1.12
N ILE A 64 -7.52 -10.09 1.33
CA ILE A 64 -8.34 -9.41 0.32
C ILE A 64 -7.46 -8.53 -0.54
N LEU A 65 -7.53 -8.73 -1.87
CA LEU A 65 -6.85 -7.88 -2.85
C LEU A 65 -7.43 -6.46 -2.83
N ILE A 66 -6.56 -5.47 -2.73
CA ILE A 66 -6.93 -4.06 -2.80
C ILE A 66 -6.85 -3.60 -4.25
N LYS A 67 -7.89 -2.89 -4.68
CA LYS A 67 -8.04 -2.37 -6.04
C LYS A 67 -8.76 -1.02 -6.00
N GLU A 68 -8.53 -0.22 -7.03
CA GLU A 68 -9.20 1.06 -7.28
C GLU A 68 -10.68 0.92 -7.64
#